data_AF-A0A151X185-F1
#
_entry.id   AF-A0A151X185-F1
#
_cell.length_a   1.000
_cell.length_b   1.000
_cell.length_c   1.000
_cell.angle_alpha   90.00
_cell.angle_beta   90.00
_cell.angle_gamma   90.00
#
_symmetry.space_group_name_H-M   'P 1'
#
loop_
_entity.id
_entity.type
_entity.pdbx_description
1 polymer ?
#
loop_
_entity_poly.entity_id
_entity_poly.type
_entity_poly.pdbx_seq_one_letter_code
_entity_poly.pdbx_strand_id
1 'polypeptide(L)'
;FYNQVNNIYMKEVNCNIPFHSSYVASAESQLLLNLNKIIPHPKKRSSKWISTSIPCTEWFTSASKLSSADYHTRSILNTVLFQQATDLIPSNAVVIEIAPDDVLQHVLRGSLHPNVTNLVLTRPTEQNVDIILQGIGELYNCGLQPQITKLYPPVQFPVSRGTPMISPSIR
;
A
#
# COMPACT_ATOMS: atom_id res chain seq x y z
N PHE A 1 -9.56 11.33 -18.65
CA PHE A 1 -9.64 11.28 -20.12
C PHE A 1 -8.64 10.24 -20.61
N TYR A 2 -9.12 9.16 -21.23
CA TYR A 2 -8.28 8.10 -21.78
C TYR A 2 -7.94 8.47 -23.22
N ASN A 3 -6.66 8.59 -23.55
CA ASN A 3 -6.21 8.81 -24.92
C ASN A 3 -5.35 7.61 -25.34
N GLN A 4 -5.70 7.02 -26.49
CA GLN A 4 -4.95 5.93 -27.09
C GLN A 4 -4.29 6.49 -28.36
N VAL A 5 -2.98 6.66 -28.32
CA VAL A 5 -2.18 7.07 -29.50
C VAL A 5 -1.34 5.86 -29.87
N ASN A 6 -1.44 5.38 -31.12
CA ASN A 6 -0.66 4.25 -31.64
C ASN A 6 -0.80 2.94 -30.81
N ASN A 7 -2.00 2.63 -30.30
CA ASN A 7 -2.26 1.47 -29.42
C ASN A 7 -1.50 1.46 -28.07
N ILE A 8 -0.90 2.58 -27.66
CA ILE A 8 -0.23 2.69 -26.35
C ILE A 8 -1.22 3.25 -25.34
N TYR A 9 -1.33 2.59 -24.19
CA TYR A 9 -2.11 3.07 -23.05
C TYR A 9 -1.40 4.27 -22.41
N MET A 10 -2.10 5.40 -22.30
CA MET A 10 -1.60 6.60 -21.64
C MET A 10 -2.63 7.12 -20.63
N LYS A 11 -2.18 7.29 -19.39
CA LYS A 11 -2.92 7.98 -18.33
C LYS A 11 -1.98 9.00 -17.69
N GLU A 12 -2.36 10.27 -17.77
CA GLU A 12 -1.62 11.34 -17.11
C GLU A 12 -1.75 11.21 -15.58
N VAL A 13 -0.65 11.43 -14.88
CA VAL A 13 -0.59 11.50 -13.42
C VAL A 13 -0.40 12.96 -13.05
N ASN A 14 -1.35 13.53 -12.30
CA ASN A 14 -1.28 14.91 -11.87
C ASN A 14 -0.12 15.09 -10.88
N CYS A 15 0.94 15.78 -11.31
CA CYS A 15 2.11 16.09 -10.49
C CYS A 15 2.63 17.47 -10.87
N ASN A 16 2.79 18.36 -9.87
CA ASN A 16 3.30 19.72 -10.09
C ASN A 16 4.80 19.74 -10.43
N ILE A 17 5.52 18.66 -10.12
CA ILE A 17 6.95 18.50 -10.40
C ILE A 17 7.26 17.08 -10.89
N PRO A 18 8.28 16.90 -11.75
CA PRO A 18 8.71 15.59 -12.23
C PRO A 18 9.54 14.88 -11.14
N PHE A 19 8.86 14.23 -10.19
CA PHE A 19 9.51 13.39 -9.18
C PHE A 19 10.34 12.26 -9.82
N HIS A 20 11.29 11.71 -9.06
CA HIS A 20 12.14 10.60 -9.50
C HIS A 20 12.97 10.90 -10.76
N SER A 21 13.35 12.17 -10.95
CA SER A 21 14.11 12.65 -12.10
C SER A 21 15.25 13.57 -11.67
N SER A 22 16.17 13.89 -12.58
CA SER A 22 17.27 14.83 -12.31
C SER A 22 16.80 16.24 -11.94
N TYR A 23 15.56 16.62 -12.26
CA TYR A 23 15.00 17.94 -11.95
C TYR A 23 14.83 18.20 -10.45
N VAL A 24 14.74 17.16 -9.62
CA VAL A 24 14.61 17.30 -8.16
C VAL A 24 15.96 17.19 -7.43
N ALA A 25 17.07 16.97 -8.14
CA ALA A 25 18.39 16.78 -7.54
C ALA A 25 18.87 17.97 -6.70
N SER A 26 18.51 19.20 -7.08
CA SER A 26 18.86 20.41 -6.32
C SER A 26 18.25 20.45 -4.91
N ALA A 27 17.18 19.68 -4.66
CA ALA A 27 16.53 19.58 -3.36
C ALA A 27 17.25 18.61 -2.40
N GLU A 28 18.19 17.79 -2.88
CA GLU A 28 18.79 16.69 -2.11
C GLU A 28 19.39 17.13 -0.78
N SER A 29 20.32 18.08 -0.81
CA SER A 29 21.03 18.53 0.41
C SER A 29 20.06 19.10 1.44
N GLN A 30 19.12 19.94 1.01
CA GLN A 30 18.16 20.57 1.92
C GLN A 30 17.14 19.56 2.47
N LEU A 31 16.70 18.62 1.64
CA LEU A 31 15.81 17.53 2.05
C LEU A 31 16.49 16.63 3.08
N LEU A 32 17.72 16.20 2.82
CA LEU A 32 18.50 15.36 3.72
C LEU A 32 18.74 16.05 5.07
N LEU A 33 19.14 17.33 5.05
CA LEU A 33 19.32 18.12 6.27
C LEU A 33 18.03 18.20 7.11
N ASN A 34 16.88 18.39 6.47
CA ASN A 34 15.60 18.47 7.18
C ASN A 34 15.13 17.10 7.69
N LEU A 35 15.28 16.05 6.89
CA LEU A 35 14.93 14.69 7.30
C LEU A 35 15.79 14.19 8.46
N ASN A 36 17.07 14.57 8.53
CA ASN A 36 17.92 14.25 9.68
C ASN A 36 17.44 14.90 10.98
N LYS A 37 16.81 16.08 10.92
CA LYS A 37 16.17 16.70 12.09
C LYS A 37 14.90 15.95 12.53
N ILE A 38 14.16 15.40 11.57
CA ILE A 38 12.91 14.66 11.82
C ILE A 38 13.19 13.22 12.28
N ILE A 39 14.24 12.60 11.76
CA ILE A 39 14.61 11.19 11.98
C ILE A 39 16.03 11.11 12.58
N PRO A 40 16.25 11.63 13.80
CA PRO A 40 17.58 11.65 14.41
C PRO A 40 18.08 10.23 14.77
N HIS A 41 17.16 9.29 15.03
CA HIS A 41 17.46 7.93 15.45
C HIS A 41 16.70 6.92 14.56
N PRO A 42 17.26 6.58 13.39
CA PRO A 42 16.56 5.75 12.41
C PRO A 42 16.38 4.32 12.90
N LYS A 43 15.19 3.74 12.64
CA LYS A 43 14.85 2.38 13.05
C LYS A 43 15.15 1.37 11.94
N LYS A 44 15.46 0.14 12.33
CA LYS A 44 15.67 -0.97 11.40
C LYS A 44 14.36 -1.37 10.72
N ARG A 45 14.40 -1.48 9.39
CA ARG A 45 13.31 -2.03 8.57
C ARG A 45 13.24 -3.54 8.79
N SER A 46 12.02 -4.07 8.82
CA SER A 46 11.83 -5.53 8.87
C SER A 46 12.07 -6.15 7.49
N SER A 47 12.32 -7.46 7.44
CA SER A 47 12.40 -8.20 6.18
C SER A 47 11.09 -8.22 5.39
N LYS A 48 9.95 -7.90 6.03
CA LYS A 48 8.64 -7.77 5.38
C LYS A 48 8.54 -6.50 4.52
N TRP A 49 9.37 -5.49 4.81
CA TRP A 49 9.38 -4.24 4.04
C TRP A 49 10.38 -4.36 2.88
N ILE A 50 9.86 -4.70 1.71
CA ILE A 50 10.61 -4.72 0.46
C ILE A 50 10.83 -3.30 -0.02
N SER A 51 12.08 -2.91 -0.27
CA SER A 51 12.40 -1.55 -0.74
C SER A 51 12.20 -1.45 -2.25
N THR A 52 11.54 -0.39 -2.69
CA THR A 52 11.42 0.00 -4.10
C THR A 52 12.35 1.16 -4.47
N SER A 53 13.15 1.68 -3.53
CA SER A 53 14.11 2.76 -3.79
C SER A 53 15.56 2.26 -3.87
N ILE A 54 15.82 1.03 -3.40
CA ILE A 54 17.13 0.40 -3.36
C ILE A 54 17.09 -0.86 -4.22
N PRO A 55 18.06 -1.08 -5.13
CA PRO A 55 18.19 -2.33 -5.88
C PRO A 55 18.30 -3.55 -4.95
N CYS A 56 17.71 -4.68 -5.36
CA CYS A 56 17.70 -5.90 -4.55
C CYS A 56 19.10 -6.41 -4.16
N THR A 57 20.12 -6.12 -4.96
CA THR A 57 21.54 -6.42 -4.70
C THR A 57 22.10 -5.65 -3.50
N GLU A 58 21.49 -4.54 -3.11
CA GLU A 58 21.97 -3.62 -2.07
C GLU A 58 21.15 -3.67 -0.77
N TRP A 59 20.09 -4.49 -0.68
CA TRP A 59 19.21 -4.60 0.50
C TRP A 59 19.90 -5.08 1.79
N PHE A 60 21.09 -5.67 1.66
CA PHE A 60 21.83 -6.24 2.79
C PHE A 60 22.82 -5.27 3.42
N THR A 61 23.04 -4.10 2.80
CA THR A 61 23.94 -3.07 3.34
C THR A 61 23.41 -2.49 4.66
N SER A 62 24.32 -2.02 5.52
CA SER A 62 23.93 -1.44 6.81
C SER A 62 23.04 -0.21 6.64
N ALA A 63 23.31 0.62 5.64
CA ALA A 63 22.51 1.81 5.32
C ALA A 63 21.11 1.45 4.82
N SER A 64 20.98 0.44 3.94
CA SER A 64 19.67 0.08 3.38
C SER A 64 18.75 -0.59 4.40
N LYS A 65 19.27 -1.15 5.50
CA LYS A 65 18.47 -1.77 6.57
C LYS A 65 17.73 -0.76 7.46
N LEU A 66 18.03 0.53 7.37
CA LEU A 66 17.42 1.56 8.21
C LEU A 66 16.37 2.36 7.44
N SER A 67 15.31 2.80 8.12
CA SER A 67 14.41 3.84 7.64
C SER A 67 14.99 5.20 8.00
N SER A 68 16.11 5.54 7.37
CA SER A 68 16.89 6.76 7.66
C SER A 68 16.52 7.94 6.76
N ALA A 69 17.04 9.12 7.11
CA ALA A 69 16.96 10.29 6.25
C ALA A 69 17.52 9.99 4.86
N ASP A 70 18.69 9.35 4.75
CA ASP A 70 19.27 8.92 3.47
C ASP A 70 18.34 7.99 2.68
N TYR A 71 17.70 7.01 3.35
CA TYR A 71 16.75 6.10 2.71
C TYR A 71 15.56 6.85 2.10
N HIS A 72 14.98 7.79 2.86
CA HIS A 72 13.82 8.56 2.40
C HIS A 72 14.20 9.59 1.33
N THR A 73 15.34 10.25 1.45
CA THR A 73 15.89 11.13 0.40
C THR A 73 16.06 10.35 -0.90
N ARG A 74 16.69 9.16 -0.84
CA ARG A 74 16.83 8.27 -2.01
C ARG A 74 15.47 7.91 -2.59
N SER A 75 14.49 7.59 -1.75
CA SER A 75 13.14 7.20 -2.20
C SER A 75 12.40 8.31 -2.95
N ILE A 76 12.66 9.57 -2.62
CA ILE A 76 11.99 10.73 -3.25
C ILE A 76 12.68 11.10 -4.56
N LEU A 77 14.02 11.01 -4.60
CA LEU A 77 14.81 11.52 -5.72
C LEU A 77 15.06 10.48 -6.83
N ASN A 78 15.13 9.20 -6.48
CA ASN A 78 15.49 8.15 -7.43
C ASN A 78 14.27 7.37 -7.94
N THR A 79 14.47 6.69 -9.06
CA THR A 79 13.48 5.84 -9.72
C THR A 79 12.89 4.79 -8.76
N VAL A 80 11.57 4.63 -8.82
CA VAL A 80 10.84 3.59 -8.09
C VAL A 80 10.97 2.25 -8.84
N LEU A 81 11.67 1.30 -8.22
CA LEU A 81 11.85 -0.07 -8.67
C LEU A 81 10.64 -0.91 -8.24
N PHE A 82 9.47 -0.66 -8.84
CA PHE A 82 8.23 -1.34 -8.44
C PHE A 82 8.23 -2.83 -8.83
N GLN A 83 8.70 -3.15 -10.04
CA GLN A 83 8.65 -4.51 -10.58
C GLN A 83 9.44 -5.52 -9.71
N GLN A 84 10.62 -5.15 -9.21
CA GLN A 84 11.41 -6.04 -8.35
C GLN A 84 10.66 -6.43 -7.06
N ALA A 85 9.73 -5.59 -6.60
CA ALA A 85 8.92 -5.87 -5.43
C ALA A 85 7.71 -6.75 -5.79
N THR A 86 7.06 -6.49 -6.93
CA THR A 86 5.92 -7.32 -7.39
C THR A 86 6.35 -8.74 -7.73
N ASP A 87 7.56 -8.93 -8.25
CA ASP A 87 8.12 -10.27 -8.57
C ASP A 87 8.30 -11.15 -7.33
N LEU A 88 8.38 -10.55 -6.14
CA LEU A 88 8.52 -11.27 -4.87
C LEU A 88 7.19 -11.62 -4.22
N ILE A 89 6.06 -11.17 -4.78
CA ILE A 89 4.74 -11.43 -4.24
C ILE A 89 4.34 -12.88 -4.58
N PRO A 90 4.04 -13.74 -3.57
CA PRO A 90 3.62 -15.11 -3.82
C PRO A 90 2.32 -15.18 -4.64
N SER A 91 2.17 -16.23 -5.44
CA SER A 91 1.00 -16.42 -6.31
C SER A 91 -0.33 -16.61 -5.58
N ASN A 92 -0.29 -16.94 -4.29
CA ASN A 92 -1.45 -17.11 -3.42
C ASN A 92 -1.62 -15.95 -2.42
N ALA A 93 -0.96 -14.82 -2.68
CA ALA A 93 -1.06 -13.65 -1.82
C ALA A 93 -2.43 -12.97 -1.95
N VAL A 94 -2.81 -12.27 -0.88
CA VAL A 94 -3.84 -11.23 -0.93
C VAL A 94 -3.12 -9.89 -0.85
N VAL A 95 -3.23 -9.08 -1.90
CA VAL A 95 -2.63 -7.75 -2.01
C VAL A 95 -3.70 -6.71 -1.70
N ILE A 96 -3.37 -5.74 -0.85
CA ILE A 96 -4.26 -4.66 -0.47
C ILE A 96 -3.59 -3.35 -0.86
N GLU A 97 -4.26 -2.56 -1.69
CA GLU A 97 -3.82 -1.20 -1.99
C GLU A 97 -4.24 -0.25 -0.86
N ILE A 98 -3.26 0.43 -0.25
CA ILE A 98 -3.48 1.44 0.79
C ILE A 98 -3.20 2.81 0.18
N ALA A 99 -4.24 3.40 -0.40
CA ALA A 99 -4.20 4.69 -1.08
C ALA A 99 -5.55 5.40 -0.91
N PRO A 100 -5.67 6.71 -1.20
CA PRO A 100 -6.97 7.38 -1.28
C PRO A 100 -7.76 7.02 -2.56
N ASP A 101 -7.10 6.40 -3.54
CA ASP A 101 -7.65 5.97 -4.82
C ASP A 101 -7.16 4.57 -5.24
N ASP A 102 -7.54 4.13 -6.44
CA ASP A 102 -7.23 2.82 -7.01
C ASP A 102 -6.20 2.89 -8.15
N VAL A 103 -5.29 3.87 -8.11
CA VAL A 103 -4.36 4.15 -9.22
C VAL A 103 -3.46 2.96 -9.53
N LEU A 104 -3.01 2.19 -8.54
CA LEU A 104 -2.11 1.05 -8.78
C LEU A 104 -2.84 -0.19 -9.27
N GLN A 105 -4.17 -0.26 -9.19
CA GLN A 105 -4.93 -1.44 -9.63
C GLN A 105 -4.63 -1.84 -11.06
N HIS A 106 -4.55 -0.88 -11.97
CA HIS A 106 -4.27 -1.18 -13.37
C HIS A 106 -2.87 -1.78 -13.56
N VAL A 107 -1.88 -1.24 -12.84
CA VAL A 107 -0.49 -1.73 -12.86
C VAL A 107 -0.40 -3.12 -12.23
N LEU A 108 -0.98 -3.28 -11.04
CA LEU A 108 -0.97 -4.54 -10.28
C LEU A 108 -1.65 -5.69 -11.04
N ARG A 109 -2.74 -5.44 -11.78
CA ARG A 109 -3.39 -6.48 -12.61
C ARG A 109 -2.48 -7.05 -13.70
N GLY A 110 -1.53 -6.27 -14.21
CA GLY A 110 -0.55 -6.72 -15.19
C GLY A 110 0.71 -7.31 -14.59
N SER A 111 1.10 -6.87 -13.39
CA SER A 111 2.35 -7.28 -12.73
C SER A 111 2.21 -8.47 -11.78
N LEU A 112 1.02 -8.73 -11.24
CA LEU A 112 0.79 -9.82 -10.28
C LEU A 112 0.44 -11.13 -10.98
N HIS A 113 0.73 -12.25 -10.31
CA HIS A 113 0.31 -13.56 -10.77
C HIS A 113 -1.24 -13.66 -10.80
N PRO A 114 -1.87 -14.34 -11.79
CA PRO A 114 -3.34 -14.37 -11.95
C PRO A 114 -4.14 -14.90 -10.75
N ASN A 115 -3.51 -15.72 -9.90
CA ASN A 115 -4.13 -16.28 -8.69
C ASN A 115 -4.08 -15.33 -7.47
N VAL A 116 -3.41 -14.18 -7.57
CA VAL A 116 -3.33 -13.20 -6.49
C VAL A 116 -4.65 -12.46 -6.39
N THR A 117 -5.24 -12.43 -5.20
CA THR A 117 -6.39 -11.57 -4.92
C THR A 117 -5.90 -10.14 -4.69
N ASN A 118 -6.25 -9.22 -5.60
CA ASN A 118 -5.90 -7.80 -5.48
C ASN A 118 -7.14 -6.99 -5.05
N LEU A 119 -7.08 -6.42 -3.85
CA LEU A 119 -8.19 -5.75 -3.19
C LEU A 119 -7.97 -4.23 -3.12
N VAL A 120 -9.06 -3.50 -3.33
CA VAL A 120 -9.16 -2.04 -3.19
C VAL A 120 -10.02 -1.72 -1.98
N LEU A 121 -9.54 -0.85 -1.09
CA LEU A 121 -10.30 -0.42 0.08
C LEU A 121 -10.96 0.96 -0.10
N THR A 122 -10.58 1.71 -1.12
CA THR A 122 -10.95 3.12 -1.30
C THR A 122 -11.11 3.44 -2.79
N ARG A 123 -12.19 4.14 -3.14
CA ARG A 123 -12.38 4.70 -4.49
C ARG A 123 -12.83 6.16 -4.37
N PRO A 124 -12.21 7.13 -5.07
CA PRO A 124 -12.48 8.56 -4.83
C PRO A 124 -13.92 8.97 -5.16
N THR A 125 -14.52 8.28 -6.12
CA THR A 125 -15.89 8.53 -6.60
C THR A 125 -16.96 8.01 -5.65
N GLU A 126 -16.57 7.22 -4.66
CA GLU A 126 -17.44 6.55 -3.71
C GLU A 126 -16.85 6.78 -2.31
N GLN A 127 -17.00 7.99 -1.75
CA GLN A 127 -16.61 8.26 -0.36
C GLN A 127 -17.58 7.60 0.63
N ASN A 128 -17.64 6.28 0.58
CA ASN A 128 -18.54 5.47 1.36
C ASN A 128 -17.75 4.41 2.14
N VAL A 129 -18.06 4.29 3.42
CA VAL A 129 -17.54 3.26 4.33
C VAL A 129 -17.85 1.86 3.79
N ASP A 130 -18.90 1.72 2.97
CA ASP A 130 -19.30 0.46 2.34
C ASP A 130 -18.17 -0.20 1.55
N ILE A 131 -17.29 0.54 0.85
CA ILE A 131 -16.18 -0.07 0.11
C ILE A 131 -15.19 -0.71 1.07
N ILE A 132 -14.86 -0.02 2.16
CA ILE A 132 -13.94 -0.55 3.17
C ILE A 132 -14.55 -1.81 3.79
N LEU A 133 -15.84 -1.77 4.17
CA LEU A 133 -16.54 -2.92 4.76
C LEU A 133 -16.65 -4.09 3.78
N GLN A 134 -16.91 -3.83 2.50
CA GLN A 134 -16.92 -4.85 1.45
C GLN A 134 -15.53 -5.47 1.29
N GLY A 135 -14.47 -4.66 1.20
CA GLY A 135 -13.09 -5.14 1.12
C GLY A 135 -12.70 -5.99 2.33
N ILE A 136 -13.19 -5.66 3.52
CA ILE A 136 -12.99 -6.49 4.71
C ILE A 136 -13.78 -7.81 4.62
N GLY A 137 -14.99 -7.81 4.07
CA GLY A 137 -15.74 -9.02 3.75
C GLY A 137 -15.00 -9.91 2.73
N GLU A 138 -14.38 -9.30 1.72
CA GLU A 138 -13.55 -10.01 0.75
C GLU A 138 -12.30 -10.62 1.40
N LEU A 139 -11.65 -9.92 2.35
CA LEU A 139 -10.57 -10.50 3.17
C LEU A 139 -11.05 -11.74 3.94
N TYR A 140 -12.25 -11.69 4.53
CA TYR A 140 -12.84 -12.85 5.22
C TYR A 140 -13.09 -14.01 4.26
N ASN A 141 -13.62 -13.74 3.07
CA ASN A 141 -13.84 -14.75 2.03
C ASN A 141 -12.53 -15.39 1.52
N CYS A 142 -11.41 -14.66 1.61
CA CYS A 142 -10.07 -15.21 1.34
C CYS A 142 -9.53 -16.11 2.47
N GLY A 143 -10.30 -16.33 3.54
CA GLY A 143 -9.90 -17.14 4.70
C GLY A 143 -9.16 -16.36 5.78
N LEU A 144 -9.07 -15.03 5.68
CA LEU A 144 -8.50 -14.19 6.74
C LEU A 144 -9.52 -13.92 7.85
N GLN A 145 -9.04 -13.47 9.02
CA GLN A 145 -9.87 -13.27 10.22
C GLN A 145 -9.80 -11.81 10.71
N PRO A 146 -10.35 -10.85 9.94
CA PRO A 146 -10.31 -9.43 10.31
C PRO A 146 -11.07 -9.18 11.64
N GLN A 147 -10.48 -8.35 12.50
CA GLN A 147 -11.04 -8.04 13.82
C GLN A 147 -12.03 -6.86 13.75
N ILE A 148 -13.20 -7.10 13.14
CA ILE A 148 -14.23 -6.06 12.87
C ILE A 148 -14.65 -5.31 14.15
N THR A 149 -14.65 -5.99 15.28
CA THR A 149 -15.00 -5.42 16.59
C THR A 149 -14.10 -4.26 17.02
N LYS A 150 -12.95 -4.06 16.38
CA LYS A 150 -12.05 -2.91 16.60
C LYS A 150 -12.45 -1.66 15.82
N LEU A 151 -13.41 -1.76 14.90
CA LEU A 151 -13.84 -0.64 14.05
C LEU A 151 -14.96 0.20 14.66
N TYR A 152 -15.61 -0.29 15.71
CA TYR A 152 -16.71 0.38 16.38
C TYR A 152 -16.58 0.27 17.91
N PRO A 153 -17.30 1.10 18.68
CA PRO A 153 -17.22 1.06 20.13
C PRO A 153 -17.49 -0.34 20.70
N PRO A 154 -16.80 -0.75 21.78
CA PRO A 154 -17.05 -2.03 22.42
C PRO A 154 -18.52 -2.20 22.81
N VAL A 155 -19.10 -3.34 22.48
CA VAL A 155 -20.45 -3.71 22.90
C VAL A 155 -20.43 -4.03 24.40
N GLN A 156 -21.41 -3.52 25.13
CA GLN A 156 -21.57 -3.81 26.55
C GLN A 156 -22.26 -5.17 26.74
N PHE A 157 -21.73 -5.96 27.66
CA PHE A 157 -22.29 -7.24 28.07
C PHE A 157 -22.76 -7.16 29.54
N PRO A 158 -23.81 -7.91 29.93
CA PRO A 158 -24.61 -8.84 29.12
C PRO A 158 -25.48 -8.13 28.06
N VAL A 159 -25.88 -8.86 27.03
CA VAL A 159 -26.78 -8.36 25.99
C VAL A 159 -28.19 -8.10 26.54
N SER A 160 -28.98 -7.27 25.86
CA SER A 160 -30.34 -6.94 26.27
C SER A 160 -31.29 -8.14 26.16
N ARG A 161 -32.32 -8.16 27.02
CA ARG A 161 -33.42 -9.13 26.94
C ARG A 161 -34.10 -9.02 25.56
N GLY A 162 -34.31 -10.16 24.90
CA GLY A 162 -34.92 -10.21 23.56
C GLY A 162 -33.92 -10.22 22.41
N THR A 163 -32.61 -10.16 22.67
CA THR A 163 -31.58 -10.38 21.64
C THR A 163 -31.81 -11.74 20.96
N PRO A 164 -31.85 -11.83 19.61
CA PRO A 164 -32.14 -13.07 18.89
C PRO A 164 -31.21 -14.22 19.26
N MET A 165 -31.76 -15.44 19.29
CA MET A 165 -30.96 -16.66 19.50
C MET A 165 -30.07 -16.94 18.29
N ILE A 166 -28.82 -17.33 18.54
CA ILE A 166 -27.88 -17.73 17.48
C ILE A 166 -28.09 -19.20 17.09
N SER A 167 -28.47 -20.08 18.02
CA SER A 167 -28.59 -21.52 17.76
C SER A 167 -29.49 -21.90 16.59
N PRO A 168 -30.63 -21.24 16.30
CA PRO A 168 -31.47 -21.59 15.15
C PRO A 168 -30.86 -21.21 13.79
N SER A 169 -29.82 -20.37 13.78
CA SER A 169 -29.16 -19.89 12.55
C SER A 169 -27.99 -20.77 12.09
N ILE A 170 -27.57 -21.72 12.92
CA ILE A 170 -26.53 -22.70 12.56
C ILE A 170 -27.21 -23.83 11.80
N ARG A 171 -26.79 -24.06 10.55
CA ARG A 171 -27.27 -25.13 9.68
C ARG A 171 -26.17 -26.15 9.41
#